data_AF-A0A0K1PGI1-F1
#
_entry.id   AF-A0A0K1PGI1-F1
#
_cell.length_a   1.000
_cell.length_b   1.000
_cell.length_c   1.000
_cell.angle_alpha   90.00
_cell.angle_beta   90.00
_cell.angle_gamma   90.00
#
_symmetry.space_group_name_H-M   'P 1'
#
loop_
_entity.id
_entity.type
_entity.pdbx_description
1 polymer ?
#
loop_
_entity_poly.entity_id
_entity_poly.type
_entity_poly.pdbx_seq_one_letter_code
_entity_poly.pdbx_strand_id
1 'polypeptide(L)' 'MHAGQRDAPETCLRDQLTAVKGVALDEPVVQYGPFVMNTMAEIQQAMMDVRSGKFGYLE' A
#
# COMPACT_ATOMS: atom_id res chain seq x y z
N MET A 1 -45.26 -0.18 -39.03
CA MET A 1 -43.82 -0.10 -39.32
C MET A 1 -43.27 1.13 -38.58
N HIS A 2 -42.81 0.97 -37.34
CA HIS A 2 -42.15 2.06 -36.60
C HIS A 2 -40.73 1.67 -36.26
N ALA A 3 -39.85 2.68 -36.35
CA ALA A 3 -38.42 2.56 -36.56
C ALA A 3 -37.65 2.15 -35.30
N GLY A 4 -36.39 1.75 -35.54
CA GLY A 4 -35.55 1.04 -34.59
C GLY A 4 -35.16 1.84 -33.35
N GLN A 5 -35.28 1.16 -32.22
CA GLN A 5 -34.54 1.48 -31.02
C GLN A 5 -33.18 0.80 -31.15
N ARG A 6 -32.13 1.57 -31.40
CA ARG A 6 -30.76 1.10 -31.24
C ARG A 6 -30.45 1.18 -29.75
N ASP A 7 -30.59 0.06 -29.05
CA ASP A 7 -30.06 -0.09 -27.71
C ASP A 7 -28.53 0.08 -27.80
N ALA A 8 -28.04 1.24 -27.34
CA ALA A 8 -26.61 1.45 -27.19
C ALA A 8 -26.08 0.47 -26.14
N PRO A 9 -24.92 -0.19 -26.35
CA PRO A 9 -24.36 -1.05 -25.31
C PRO A 9 -23.92 -0.16 -24.16
N GLU A 10 -24.64 -0.23 -23.03
CA GLU A 10 -24.18 0.33 -21.77
C GLU A 10 -22.84 -0.33 -21.46
N THR A 11 -21.75 0.37 -21.75
CA THR A 11 -20.42 -0.10 -21.38
C THR A 11 -20.35 0.05 -19.86
N CYS A 12 -20.59 -1.04 -19.16
CA CYS A 12 -20.45 -1.15 -17.71
C CYS A 12 -18.98 -0.86 -17.35
N LEU A 13 -18.69 0.38 -16.96
CA LEU A 13 -17.40 0.76 -16.37
C LEU A 13 -17.18 -0.11 -15.14
N ARG A 14 -16.08 -0.87 -15.16
CA ARG A 14 -15.78 -1.80 -14.08
C ARG A 14 -15.04 -1.07 -12.96
N ASP A 15 -15.79 -0.68 -11.94
CA ASP A 15 -15.21 -0.11 -10.72
C ASP A 15 -14.66 -1.24 -9.83
N GLN A 16 -13.33 -1.32 -9.73
CA GLN A 16 -12.64 -2.26 -8.84
C GLN A 16 -12.32 -1.57 -7.51
N LEU A 17 -13.25 -1.68 -6.56
CA LEU A 17 -13.04 -1.25 -5.17
C LEU A 17 -12.49 -2.42 -4.34
N THR A 18 -11.36 -2.19 -3.66
CA THR A 18 -10.83 -3.12 -2.65
C THR A 18 -10.95 -2.48 -1.27
N ALA A 19 -11.61 -3.16 -0.34
CA ALA A 19 -11.69 -2.73 1.05
C ALA A 19 -10.70 -3.53 1.90
N VAL A 20 -9.93 -2.83 2.74
CA VAL A 20 -9.04 -3.43 3.74
C VAL A 20 -9.46 -2.92 5.11
N LYS A 21 -9.43 -3.80 6.11
CA LYS A 21 -9.71 -3.45 7.51
C LYS A 21 -8.53 -3.89 8.37
N GLY A 22 -8.28 -3.15 9.44
CA GLY A 22 -7.27 -3.47 10.44
C GLY A 22 -7.71 -2.95 11.81
N VAL A 23 -7.10 -3.48 12.86
CA VAL A 23 -7.20 -2.94 14.21
C VAL A 23 -6.08 -1.93 14.41
N ALA A 24 -6.34 -0.84 15.13
CA ALA A 24 -5.30 0.10 15.49
C ALA A 24 -4.28 -0.58 16.42
N LEU A 25 -3.00 -0.40 16.12
CA LEU A 25 -1.92 -0.74 17.04
C LEU A 25 -1.76 0.46 17.97
N ASP A 26 -1.91 0.25 19.29
CA ASP A 26 -1.72 1.29 20.32
C ASP A 26 -0.21 1.47 20.61
N GLU A 27 0.58 1.60 19.55
CA GLU A 27 2.03 1.71 19.62
C GLU A 27 2.48 3.05 19.01
N PRO A 28 3.55 3.68 19.54
CA PRO A 28 4.13 4.87 18.93
C PRO A 28 4.60 4.57 17.51
N VAL A 29 4.33 5.49 16.58
CA VAL A 29 4.78 5.34 15.18
C VAL A 29 5.80 6.41 14.87
N VAL A 30 7.00 5.98 14.48
CA VAL A 30 8.09 6.84 14.02
C VAL A 30 8.48 6.42 12.60
N GLN A 31 8.36 7.35 11.66
CA GLN A 31 8.67 7.11 10.25
C GLN A 31 9.85 7.96 9.79
N TYR A 32 10.81 7.34 9.11
CA TYR A 32 11.90 8.02 8.44
C TYR A 32 12.24 7.35 7.11
N GLY A 33 11.87 8.00 6.00
CA GLY A 33 12.04 7.44 4.67
C GLY A 33 11.33 6.08 4.53
N PRO A 34 12.04 5.00 4.14
CA PRO A 34 11.45 3.66 4.00
C PRO A 34 11.31 2.89 5.33
N PHE A 35 11.70 3.48 6.45
CA PHE A 35 11.72 2.82 7.75
C PHE A 35 10.57 3.31 8.65
N VAL A 36 9.87 2.37 9.28
CA VAL A 36 8.83 2.61 10.29
C VAL A 36 9.17 1.75 11.51
N MET A 37 9.31 2.39 12.68
CA MET A 37 9.64 1.76 13.97
C MET A 37 8.90 2.47 15.12
N ASN A 38 9.07 1.98 16.34
CA ASN A 38 8.44 2.57 17.52
C ASN A 38 9.24 3.75 18.11
N THR A 39 10.55 3.81 17.85
CA THR A 39 11.45 4.86 18.38
C THR A 39 12.48 5.36 17.37
N MET A 40 13.04 6.56 17.59
CA MET A 40 14.12 7.09 16.76
C MET A 40 15.41 6.28 16.84
N ALA A 41 15.71 5.64 17.98
CA ALA A 41 16.89 4.79 18.14
C ALA A 41 16.83 3.57 17.22
N GLU A 42 15.65 2.93 17.12
CA GLU A 42 15.42 1.81 16.21
C GLU A 42 15.54 2.22 14.74
N ILE A 43 15.08 3.43 14.37
CA ILE A 43 15.32 3.99 13.04
C ILE A 43 16.83 4.12 12.74
N GLN A 44 17.63 4.63 13.68
CA GLN A 44 19.09 4.73 13.51
C GLN A 44 19.73 3.36 13.32
N GLN A 45 19.32 2.39 14.12
CA GLN A 45 19.79 1.02 14.02
C GLN A 45 19.43 0.38 12.67
N ALA A 46 18.17 0.49 12.24
CA ALA A 46 17.71 -0.02 10.95
C ALA A 46 18.52 0.57 9.77
N MET A 47 18.82 1.86 9.82
CA MET A 47 19.67 2.49 8.82
C MET A 47 21.10 1.94 8.84
N MET A 48 21.68 1.69 10.02
CA MET A 48 23.00 1.06 10.13
C MET A 48 22.98 -0.36 9.55
N ASP A 49 21.94 -1.13 9.84
CA ASP A 49 21.81 -2.50 9.38
C ASP A 49 21.69 -2.57 7.84
N VAL A 50 20.92 -1.65 7.22
CA VAL A 50 20.83 -1.54 5.75
C VAL A 50 22.18 -1.16 5.16
N ARG A 51 22.86 -0.16 5.72
CA ARG A 51 24.19 0.24 5.25
C ARG A 51 25.21 -0.90 5.37
N SER A 52 25.08 -1.75 6.38
CA SER A 52 25.97 -2.90 6.59
C SER A 52 25.62 -4.13 5.74
N GLY A 53 24.58 -4.06 4.88
CA GLY A 53 24.19 -5.16 4.00
C GLY A 53 23.54 -6.35 4.72
N LYS A 54 23.04 -6.16 5.95
CA LYS A 54 22.50 -7.26 6.77
C LYS A 54 21.11 -7.75 6.35
N PHE A 55 20.44 -7.07 5.42
CA PHE A 55 19.10 -7.43 4.96
C PHE A 55 19.08 -8.47 3.83
N GLY A 56 20.23 -9.03 3.49
CA GLY A 56 20.38 -10.03 2.42
C GLY A 56 20.38 -9.39 1.02
N TYR A 57 20.61 -10.24 0.02
CA TYR A 57 20.51 -9.90 -1.41
C TYR A 57 19.33 -10.67 -2.01
N LEU A 58 18.65 -10.08 -2.98
CA LEU A 58 17.65 -10.78 -3.80
C LEU A 58 18.42 -11.54 -4.90
N GLU A 59 18.32 -12.86 -4.94
CA GLU A 59 18.76 -13.70 -6.08
C GLU A 59 17.65 -13.86 -7.12
#